data_AF-R6YRT9-F1
#
_entry.id   AF-R6YRT9-F1
#
_cell.length_a   1.000
_cell.length_b   1.000
_cell.length_c   1.000
_cell.angle_alpha   90.00
_cell.angle_beta   90.00
_cell.angle_gamma   90.00
#
_symmetry.space_group_name_H-M   'P 1'
#
loop_
_entity.id
_entity.type
_entity.pdbx_description
1 polymer ?
#
loop_
_entity_poly.entity_id
_entity_poly.type
_entity_poly.pdbx_seq_one_letter_code
_entity_poly.pdbx_strand_id
1 'polypeptide(L)'
;MKPAHGMYTFLFCFSMGITFLSQFVANNYLYTILLSIGCGGIASVTIAWLIDIRNFRQARKENNYKFSLIMNGYVQLYKRLLFVAANECCGLYHDEAERSFEEWLKMLCNEERYLRKGAPTMERRCEFLAGTVHAIQEYLERFQAQSAVLILGGYPNIDKMLDFFTIQHIHCWGTLNLLRAGNYKAFCETTNILYVEFIKMFPEYSQEFPQKYNIEIAMKWIDK
;
A
#
# COMPACT_ATOMS: atom_id res chain seq x y z
N MET A 1 17.87 5.26 -0.21
CA MET A 1 18.53 6.50 -0.71
C MET A 1 18.89 6.33 -2.18
N LYS A 2 18.64 7.34 -3.03
CA LYS A 2 19.05 7.30 -4.45
C LYS A 2 20.58 7.35 -4.55
N PRO A 3 21.21 6.71 -5.55
CA PRO A 3 22.65 6.80 -5.72
C PRO A 3 23.06 8.27 -5.89
N ALA A 4 24.11 8.70 -5.19
CA ALA A 4 24.61 10.07 -5.25
C ALA A 4 25.40 10.31 -6.54
N HIS A 5 24.73 10.16 -7.70
CA HIS A 5 25.34 10.24 -9.02
C HIS A 5 26.21 11.49 -9.18
N GLY A 6 25.76 12.65 -8.70
CA GLY A 6 26.54 13.89 -8.76
C GLY A 6 27.87 13.84 -7.98
N MET A 7 27.92 13.17 -6.83
CA MET A 7 29.15 12.98 -6.06
C MET A 7 30.12 12.05 -6.79
N TYR A 8 29.62 10.92 -7.34
CA TYR A 8 30.44 10.01 -8.13
C TYR A 8 30.97 10.66 -9.41
N THR A 9 30.15 11.44 -10.12
CA THR A 9 30.58 12.21 -11.28
C THR A 9 31.66 13.23 -10.91
N PHE A 10 31.50 13.95 -9.79
CA PHE A 10 32.51 14.90 -9.32
C PHE A 10 33.85 14.20 -9.00
N LEU A 11 33.82 13.10 -8.25
CA LEU A 11 35.02 12.32 -7.92
C LEU A 11 35.69 11.71 -9.16
N PHE A 12 34.89 11.30 -10.15
CA PHE A 12 35.38 10.78 -11.43
C PHE A 12 36.08 11.88 -12.24
N CYS A 13 35.45 13.06 -12.35
CA CYS A 13 36.06 14.23 -12.99
C CYS A 13 37.35 14.66 -12.29
N PHE A 14 37.40 14.63 -10.96
CA PHE A 14 38.61 14.94 -10.20
C PHE A 14 39.73 13.93 -10.49
N SER A 15 39.40 12.64 -10.50
CA SER A 15 40.38 11.59 -10.80
C SER A 15 40.88 11.68 -12.24
N MET A 16 40.01 11.98 -13.22
CA MET A 16 40.43 12.28 -14.60
C MET A 16 41.29 13.54 -14.69
N GLY A 17 41.00 14.57 -13.89
CA GLY A 17 41.81 15.77 -13.80
C GLY A 17 43.24 15.50 -13.32
N ILE A 18 43.41 14.63 -12.32
CA ILE A 18 44.73 14.19 -11.85
C ILE A 18 45.49 13.43 -12.95
N THR A 19 44.81 12.52 -13.65
CA THR A 19 45.39 11.76 -14.77
C THR A 19 45.77 12.67 -15.95
N PHE A 20 45.00 13.73 -16.20
CA PHE A 20 45.34 14.72 -17.22
C PHE A 20 46.52 15.58 -16.81
N LEU A 21 46.56 16.03 -15.55
CA LEU A 21 47.67 16.79 -14.97
C LEU A 21 48.99 16.01 -15.02
N SER A 22 48.96 14.68 -14.89
CA SER A 22 50.18 13.88 -14.98
C SER A 22 50.88 14.05 -16.34
N GLN A 23 50.14 14.27 -17.44
CA GLN A 23 50.73 14.45 -18.78
C GLN A 23 51.59 15.72 -18.92
N PHE A 24 51.42 16.72 -18.04
CA PHE A 24 52.20 17.96 -18.07
C PHE A 24 53.44 17.93 -17.17
N VAL A 25 53.68 16.81 -16.48
CA VAL A 25 54.82 16.66 -15.56
C VAL A 25 56.01 16.05 -16.28
N ALA A 26 57.08 16.84 -16.43
CA ALA A 26 58.32 16.40 -17.09
C ALA A 26 59.16 15.41 -16.27
N ASN A 27 58.89 15.27 -14.97
CA ASN A 27 59.63 14.38 -14.08
C ASN A 27 59.01 12.97 -14.06
N ASN A 28 59.71 11.97 -14.62
CA ASN A 28 59.26 10.58 -14.76
C ASN A 28 58.78 9.94 -13.44
N TYR A 29 59.41 10.29 -12.31
CA TYR A 29 59.00 9.76 -11.00
C TYR A 29 57.63 10.31 -10.57
N LEU A 30 57.43 11.62 -10.68
CA LEU A 30 56.16 12.28 -10.34
C LEU A 30 55.04 11.94 -11.33
N TYR A 31 55.37 11.80 -12.61
CA TYR A 31 54.46 11.30 -13.65
C TYR A 31 53.85 9.94 -13.26
N THR A 32 54.70 8.98 -12.89
CA THR A 32 54.28 7.62 -12.56
C THR A 32 53.38 7.59 -11.32
N ILE A 33 53.71 8.40 -10.30
CA ILE A 33 52.90 8.52 -9.08
C ILE A 33 51.52 9.10 -9.40
N LEU A 34 51.47 10.23 -10.12
CA LEU A 34 50.20 10.90 -10.44
C LEU A 34 49.32 10.04 -11.35
N LEU A 35 49.91 9.35 -12.32
CA LEU A 35 49.19 8.41 -13.18
C LEU A 35 48.61 7.23 -12.38
N SER A 36 49.38 6.69 -11.43
CA SER A 36 48.92 5.60 -10.56
C SER A 36 47.76 6.04 -9.66
N ILE A 37 47.86 7.24 -9.08
CA ILE A 37 46.80 7.83 -8.25
C ILE A 37 45.53 8.10 -9.08
N GLY A 38 45.68 8.70 -10.27
CA GLY A 38 44.57 9.00 -11.17
C GLY A 38 43.84 7.75 -11.64
N CYS A 39 44.58 6.75 -12.14
CA CYS A 39 44.01 5.47 -12.58
C CYS A 39 43.39 4.68 -11.42
N GLY A 40 44.04 4.65 -10.25
CA GLY A 40 43.51 4.03 -9.04
C GLY A 40 42.22 4.70 -8.58
N GLY A 41 42.18 6.04 -8.57
CA GLY A 41 40.99 6.84 -8.25
C GLY A 41 39.83 6.57 -9.20
N ILE A 42 40.08 6.56 -10.51
CA ILE A 42 39.07 6.23 -11.53
C ILE A 42 38.49 4.83 -11.29
N ALA A 43 39.33 3.82 -11.07
CA ALA A 43 38.90 2.46 -10.81
C ALA A 43 38.07 2.36 -9.52
N SER A 44 38.54 2.93 -8.41
CA SER A 44 37.83 2.92 -7.13
C SER A 44 36.48 3.64 -7.20
N VAL A 45 36.41 4.82 -7.81
CA VAL A 45 35.16 5.58 -7.98
C VAL A 45 34.18 4.81 -8.85
N THR A 46 34.64 4.20 -9.94
CA THR A 46 33.79 3.41 -10.85
C THR A 46 33.21 2.19 -10.14
N ILE A 47 34.04 1.43 -9.41
CA ILE A 47 33.58 0.25 -8.66
C ILE A 47 32.59 0.66 -7.57
N ALA A 48 32.92 1.70 -6.78
CA ALA A 48 32.03 2.20 -5.74
C ALA A 48 30.68 2.64 -6.30
N TRP A 49 30.68 3.33 -7.43
CA TRP A 49 29.45 3.78 -8.10
C TRP A 49 28.59 2.60 -8.59
N LEU A 50 29.22 1.57 -9.17
CA LEU A 50 28.51 0.36 -9.60
C LEU A 50 27.92 -0.43 -8.43
N ILE A 51 28.66 -0.54 -7.31
CA ILE A 51 28.18 -1.17 -6.08
C ILE A 51 26.95 -0.42 -5.54
N ASP A 52 27.01 0.91 -5.49
CA ASP A 52 25.90 1.74 -5.02
C ASP A 52 24.65 1.60 -5.88
N ILE A 53 24.81 1.59 -7.21
CA ILE A 53 23.69 1.33 -8.14
C ILE A 53 23.10 -0.06 -7.90
N ARG A 54 23.94 -1.08 -7.72
CA ARG A 54 23.49 -2.46 -7.45
C ARG A 54 22.73 -2.53 -6.13
N ASN A 55 23.28 -1.98 -5.05
CA ASN A 55 22.65 -1.95 -3.73
C ASN A 55 21.32 -1.21 -3.76
N PHE A 56 21.25 -0.07 -4.47
CA PHE A 56 20.00 0.65 -4.65
C PHE A 56 18.94 -0.17 -5.40
N ARG A 57 19.32 -0.86 -6.48
CA ARG A 57 18.39 -1.72 -7.24
C ARG A 57 17.88 -2.87 -6.38
N GLN A 58 18.76 -3.49 -5.60
CA GLN A 58 18.40 -4.60 -4.71
C GLN A 58 17.46 -4.14 -3.60
N ALA A 59 17.79 -3.04 -2.90
CA ALA A 59 16.93 -2.45 -1.88
C ALA A 59 15.57 -2.05 -2.44
N ARG A 60 15.52 -1.47 -3.65
CA ARG A 60 14.26 -1.14 -4.32
C ARG A 60 13.42 -2.38 -4.60
N LYS A 61 14.02 -3.48 -5.08
CA LYS A 61 13.32 -4.74 -5.35
C LYS A 61 12.74 -5.34 -4.06
N GLU A 62 13.52 -5.35 -2.99
CA GLU A 62 13.10 -5.85 -1.69
C GLU A 62 11.97 -5.00 -1.09
N ASN A 63 12.07 -3.68 -1.17
CA ASN A 63 11.04 -2.77 -0.66
C ASN A 63 9.74 -2.87 -1.45
N ASN A 64 9.81 -3.01 -2.78
CA ASN A 64 8.62 -3.27 -3.60
C ASN A 64 7.94 -4.59 -3.21
N TYR A 65 8.72 -5.63 -2.94
CA TYR A 65 8.19 -6.91 -2.49
C TYR A 65 7.52 -6.78 -1.11
N LYS A 66 8.18 -6.17 -0.12
CA LYS A 66 7.58 -5.92 1.21
C LYS A 66 6.29 -5.12 1.11
N PHE A 67 6.28 -4.08 0.27
CA PHE A 67 5.08 -3.28 0.04
C PHE A 67 3.95 -4.09 -0.60
N SER A 68 4.25 -4.94 -1.60
CA SER A 68 3.23 -5.81 -2.18
C SER A 68 2.62 -6.77 -1.16
N LEU A 69 3.41 -7.29 -0.21
CA LEU A 69 2.87 -8.15 0.86
C LEU A 69 1.91 -7.38 1.77
N ILE A 70 2.25 -6.13 2.09
CA ILE A 70 1.38 -5.24 2.87
C ILE A 70 0.08 -5.00 2.10
N MET A 71 0.16 -4.52 0.86
CA MET A 71 -1.03 -4.24 0.08
C MET A 71 -1.90 -5.47 -0.17
N ASN A 72 -1.30 -6.65 -0.36
CA ASN A 72 -2.07 -7.90 -0.45
C ASN A 72 -2.87 -8.17 0.82
N GLY A 73 -2.29 -7.96 2.00
CA GLY A 73 -3.01 -8.07 3.28
C GLY A 73 -4.16 -7.06 3.39
N TYR A 74 -3.93 -5.83 2.95
CA TYR A 74 -4.94 -4.77 2.97
C TYR A 74 -6.09 -5.05 1.98
N VAL A 75 -5.78 -5.49 0.76
CA VAL A 75 -6.73 -5.95 -0.26
C VAL A 75 -7.61 -7.09 0.28
N GLN A 76 -7.01 -8.05 0.99
CA GLN A 76 -7.76 -9.16 1.58
C GLN A 76 -8.78 -8.71 2.64
N LEU A 77 -8.47 -7.66 3.40
CA LEU A 77 -9.43 -7.09 4.35
C LEU A 77 -10.63 -6.46 3.65
N TYR A 78 -10.42 -5.78 2.51
CA TYR A 78 -11.54 -5.26 1.70
C TYR A 78 -12.33 -6.38 1.02
N LYS A 79 -11.68 -7.45 0.55
CA LYS A 79 -12.39 -8.63 0.03
C LYS A 79 -13.29 -9.25 1.09
N ARG A 80 -12.78 -9.37 2.32
CA ARG A 80 -13.55 -9.80 3.49
C ARG A 80 -14.71 -8.85 3.78
N LEU A 81 -14.51 -7.53 3.66
CA LEU A 81 -15.56 -6.53 3.88
C LEU A 81 -16.72 -6.73 2.89
N LEU A 82 -16.41 -6.89 1.59
CA LEU A 82 -17.41 -7.14 0.55
C LEU A 82 -18.14 -8.47 0.78
N PHE A 83 -17.40 -9.51 1.15
CA PHE A 83 -17.98 -10.81 1.48
C PHE A 83 -18.93 -10.70 2.67
N VAL A 84 -18.54 -10.06 3.77
CA VAL A 84 -19.39 -9.93 4.96
C VAL A 84 -20.66 -9.16 4.62
N ALA A 85 -20.57 -8.09 3.83
CA ALA A 85 -21.75 -7.34 3.38
C ALA A 85 -22.74 -8.23 2.59
N ALA A 86 -22.24 -9.10 1.70
CA ALA A 86 -23.08 -10.06 0.98
C ALA A 86 -23.58 -11.20 1.87
N ASN A 87 -22.74 -11.77 2.74
CA ASN A 87 -23.07 -12.89 3.63
C ASN A 87 -24.17 -12.55 4.63
N GLU A 88 -24.07 -11.38 5.28
CA GLU A 88 -25.10 -10.90 6.20
C GLU A 88 -26.42 -10.58 5.47
N CYS A 89 -26.36 -10.36 4.16
CA CYS A 89 -27.55 -10.22 3.31
C CYS A 89 -28.06 -11.56 2.74
N CYS A 90 -27.24 -12.60 2.63
CA CYS A 90 -27.62 -13.90 2.06
C CYS A 90 -28.43 -14.80 2.99
N GLY A 91 -28.35 -14.59 4.31
CA GLY A 91 -29.33 -15.15 5.26
C GLY A 91 -30.78 -14.69 4.97
N LEU A 92 -30.95 -13.76 4.03
CA LEU A 92 -32.21 -13.08 3.74
C LEU A 92 -32.68 -13.30 2.28
N TYR A 93 -31.86 -13.87 1.39
CA TYR A 93 -32.24 -14.17 -0.01
C TYR A 93 -31.39 -15.29 -0.63
N HIS A 94 -32.03 -16.33 -1.19
CA HIS A 94 -31.43 -17.30 -2.13
C HIS A 94 -31.30 -16.66 -3.52
N ASP A 95 -30.65 -15.51 -3.61
CA ASP A 95 -30.64 -14.71 -4.83
C ASP A 95 -29.26 -14.76 -5.50
N GLU A 96 -29.24 -15.24 -6.74
CA GLU A 96 -28.07 -15.27 -7.60
C GLU A 96 -27.73 -13.89 -8.17
N ALA A 97 -28.60 -12.89 -7.97
CA ALA A 97 -28.44 -11.56 -8.54
C ALA A 97 -27.18 -10.83 -8.05
N GLU A 98 -26.38 -10.40 -9.01
CA GLU A 98 -25.18 -9.60 -8.80
C GLU A 98 -25.53 -8.17 -8.41
N ARG A 99 -24.88 -7.66 -7.36
CA ARG A 99 -25.09 -6.33 -6.81
C ARG A 99 -23.76 -5.64 -6.55
N SER A 100 -23.77 -4.33 -6.63
CA SER A 100 -22.67 -3.48 -6.20
C SER A 100 -22.55 -3.46 -4.67
N PHE A 101 -21.38 -3.08 -4.16
CA PHE A 101 -21.16 -2.96 -2.71
C PHE A 101 -22.15 -1.98 -2.06
N GLU A 102 -22.44 -0.86 -2.72
CA GLU A 102 -23.42 0.11 -2.24
C GLU A 102 -24.84 -0.49 -2.14
N GLU A 103 -25.24 -1.30 -3.11
CA GLU A 103 -26.53 -2.00 -3.08
C GLU A 103 -26.61 -3.01 -1.94
N TRP A 104 -25.53 -3.76 -1.68
CA TRP A 104 -25.43 -4.66 -0.53
C TRP A 104 -25.56 -3.91 0.80
N LEU A 105 -24.90 -2.75 0.94
CA LEU A 105 -24.99 -1.93 2.15
C LEU A 105 -26.38 -1.30 2.35
N LYS A 106 -27.02 -0.84 1.27
CA LYS A 106 -28.42 -0.35 1.32
C LYS A 106 -29.38 -1.45 1.77
N MET A 107 -29.13 -2.68 1.35
CA MET A 107 -29.87 -3.86 1.79
C MET A 107 -29.63 -4.15 3.28
N LEU A 108 -28.38 -4.13 3.72
CA LEU A 108 -28.02 -4.36 5.12
C LEU A 108 -28.70 -3.36 6.08
N CYS A 109 -28.86 -2.12 5.63
CA CYS A 109 -29.45 -1.00 6.38
C CYS A 109 -30.96 -0.80 6.18
N ASN A 110 -31.66 -1.68 5.45
CA ASN A 110 -33.12 -1.63 5.30
C ASN A 110 -33.74 -2.60 6.33
N GLU A 111 -34.80 -2.19 7.04
CA GLU A 111 -35.54 -3.06 7.97
C GLU A 111 -36.85 -3.59 7.36
N GLU A 112 -37.48 -2.81 6.48
CA GLU A 112 -38.79 -3.12 5.88
C GLU A 112 -38.76 -4.38 5.01
N ARG A 113 -37.63 -4.66 4.35
CA ARG A 113 -37.45 -5.85 3.51
C ARG A 113 -37.17 -7.14 4.31
N TYR A 114 -37.02 -7.07 5.64
CA TYR A 114 -36.43 -8.15 6.45
C TYR A 114 -37.31 -8.64 7.61
N LEU A 115 -38.62 -8.65 7.39
CA LEU A 115 -39.62 -9.16 8.35
C LEU A 115 -39.77 -10.70 8.32
N ARG A 116 -38.69 -11.48 8.14
CA ARG A 116 -38.75 -12.93 8.38
C ARG A 116 -38.49 -13.23 9.85
N LYS A 117 -39.37 -13.99 10.49
CA LYS A 117 -39.18 -14.51 11.86
C LYS A 117 -37.82 -15.21 11.95
N GLY A 118 -36.93 -14.70 12.81
CA GLY A 118 -35.60 -15.28 13.06
C GLY A 118 -34.43 -14.62 12.33
N ALA A 119 -34.66 -13.58 11.52
CA ALA A 119 -33.57 -12.79 10.92
C ALA A 119 -32.78 -12.01 12.01
N PRO A 120 -31.45 -11.89 11.88
CA PRO A 120 -30.65 -11.07 12.78
C PRO A 120 -31.05 -9.59 12.70
N THR A 121 -30.98 -8.89 13.83
CA THR A 121 -31.28 -7.46 13.92
C THR A 121 -30.33 -6.65 13.02
N MET A 122 -30.74 -5.45 12.60
CA MET A 122 -29.85 -4.54 11.86
C MET A 122 -28.56 -4.26 12.64
N GLU A 123 -28.67 -4.03 13.95
CA GLU A 123 -27.54 -3.88 14.87
C GLU A 123 -26.53 -5.01 14.72
N ARG A 124 -26.98 -6.27 14.86
CA ARG A 124 -26.10 -7.44 14.78
C ARG A 124 -25.43 -7.59 13.41
N ARG A 125 -26.15 -7.31 12.32
CA ARG A 125 -25.59 -7.32 10.96
C ARG A 125 -24.50 -6.25 10.80
N CYS A 126 -24.75 -5.04 11.31
CA CYS A 126 -23.78 -3.96 11.29
C CYS A 126 -22.57 -4.24 12.20
N GLU A 127 -22.74 -4.93 13.33
CA GLU A 127 -21.63 -5.39 14.19
C GLU A 127 -20.69 -6.35 13.46
N PHE A 128 -21.22 -7.29 12.68
CA PHE A 128 -20.39 -8.20 11.87
C PHE A 128 -19.56 -7.44 10.83
N LEU A 129 -20.17 -6.47 10.15
CA LEU A 129 -19.46 -5.60 9.21
C LEU A 129 -18.40 -4.75 9.93
N ALA A 130 -18.73 -4.21 11.10
CA ALA A 130 -17.83 -3.40 11.92
C ALA A 130 -16.62 -4.20 12.44
N GLY A 131 -16.76 -5.50 12.68
CA GLY A 131 -15.62 -6.37 12.96
C GLY A 131 -14.56 -6.33 11.86
N THR A 132 -14.96 -6.20 10.60
CA THR A 132 -14.02 -6.05 9.48
C THR A 132 -13.45 -4.64 9.39
N VAL A 133 -14.26 -3.60 9.65
CA VAL A 133 -13.77 -2.21 9.74
C VAL A 133 -12.75 -2.05 10.87
N HIS A 134 -12.95 -2.71 12.01
CA HIS A 134 -11.98 -2.74 13.11
C HIS A 134 -10.67 -3.43 12.69
N ALA A 135 -10.76 -4.54 11.95
CA ALA A 135 -9.57 -5.21 11.42
C ALA A 135 -8.79 -4.33 10.43
N ILE A 136 -9.50 -3.56 9.60
CA ILE A 136 -8.90 -2.54 8.71
C ILE A 136 -8.20 -1.48 9.57
N GLN A 137 -8.84 -0.95 10.61
CA GLN A 137 -8.24 0.03 11.50
C GLN A 137 -6.96 -0.49 12.18
N GLU A 138 -7.01 -1.68 12.79
CA GLU A 138 -5.83 -2.30 13.42
C GLU A 138 -4.70 -2.53 12.42
N TYR A 139 -5.05 -2.91 11.19
CA TYR A 139 -4.06 -3.10 10.13
C TYR A 139 -3.34 -1.78 9.82
N LEU A 140 -4.08 -0.68 9.71
CA LEU A 140 -3.54 0.66 9.47
C LEU A 140 -2.64 1.12 10.63
N GLU A 141 -3.03 0.87 11.88
CA GLU A 141 -2.23 1.21 13.07
C GLU A 141 -0.89 0.45 13.09
N ARG A 142 -0.94 -0.86 12.80
CA ARG A 142 0.27 -1.69 12.68
C ARG A 142 1.15 -1.22 11.52
N PHE A 143 0.55 -0.87 10.38
CA PHE A 143 1.28 -0.33 9.23
C PHE A 143 1.96 0.99 9.58
N GLN A 144 1.25 1.92 10.22
CA GLN A 144 1.81 3.21 10.65
C GLN A 144 2.98 3.01 11.62
N ALA A 145 2.86 2.10 12.59
CA ALA A 145 3.95 1.76 13.51
C ALA A 145 5.18 1.18 12.77
N GLN A 146 4.96 0.39 11.71
CA GLN A 146 6.02 -0.23 10.90
C GLN A 146 6.58 0.70 9.81
N SER A 147 5.86 1.77 9.47
CA SER A 147 6.18 2.65 8.34
C SER A 147 7.53 3.36 8.45
N ALA A 148 8.02 3.57 9.68
CA ALA A 148 9.37 4.11 9.92
C ALA A 148 10.46 3.29 9.21
N VAL A 149 10.30 1.95 9.15
CA VAL A 149 11.23 1.05 8.44
C VAL A 149 11.15 1.24 6.92
N LEU A 150 9.95 1.53 6.39
CA LEU A 150 9.73 1.79 4.96
C LEU A 150 10.27 3.17 4.54
N ILE A 151 10.15 4.18 5.41
CA ILE A 151 10.71 5.52 5.21
C ILE A 151 12.24 5.44 5.09
N LEU A 152 12.89 4.68 5.99
CA LEU A 152 14.33 4.41 5.91
C LEU A 152 14.73 3.69 4.62
N GLY A 153 13.83 2.87 4.06
CA GLY A 153 14.00 2.18 2.78
C GLY A 153 13.97 3.09 1.53
N GLY A 154 13.52 4.34 1.64
CA GLY A 154 13.46 5.30 0.53
C GLY A 154 12.43 4.95 -0.54
N TYR A 155 11.23 4.55 -0.13
CA TYR A 155 10.12 4.21 -1.02
C TYR A 155 9.56 5.46 -1.75
N PRO A 156 9.30 5.40 -3.07
CA PRO A 156 8.75 6.53 -3.81
C PRO A 156 7.29 6.80 -3.43
N ASN A 157 6.92 8.08 -3.26
CA ASN A 157 5.57 8.52 -2.85
C ASN A 157 5.10 8.01 -1.48
N ILE A 158 6.02 7.67 -0.57
CA ILE A 158 5.67 7.19 0.77
C ILE A 158 4.84 8.22 1.56
N ASP A 159 5.12 9.51 1.38
CA ASP A 159 4.39 10.57 2.09
C ASP A 159 2.89 10.55 1.74
N LYS A 160 2.56 10.47 0.44
CA LYS A 160 1.17 10.37 -0.03
C LYS A 160 0.46 9.10 0.48
N MET A 161 1.20 8.00 0.60
CA MET A 161 0.68 6.75 1.14
C MET A 161 0.37 6.87 2.64
N LEU A 162 1.26 7.51 3.39
CA LEU A 162 1.08 7.74 4.83
C LEU A 162 -0.09 8.69 5.09
N ASP A 163 -0.22 9.75 4.29
CA ASP A 163 -1.35 10.67 4.35
C ASP A 163 -2.67 9.93 4.09
N PHE A 164 -2.72 9.11 3.04
CA PHE A 164 -3.90 8.29 2.72
C PHE A 164 -4.27 7.35 3.87
N PHE A 165 -3.31 6.61 4.43
CA PHE A 165 -3.58 5.69 5.53
C PHE A 165 -4.02 6.39 6.81
N THR A 166 -3.52 7.61 7.04
CA THR A 166 -3.97 8.45 8.16
C THR A 166 -5.43 8.88 7.99
N ILE A 167 -5.81 9.31 6.78
CA ILE A 167 -7.21 9.64 6.47
C ILE A 167 -8.12 8.41 6.61
N GLN A 168 -7.70 7.26 6.07
CA GLN A 168 -8.44 6.00 6.19
C GLN A 168 -8.62 5.57 7.65
N HIS A 169 -7.60 5.73 8.49
CA HIS A 169 -7.70 5.44 9.92
C HIS A 169 -8.77 6.29 10.60
N ILE A 170 -8.79 7.60 10.32
CA ILE A 170 -9.82 8.53 10.81
C ILE A 170 -11.21 8.12 10.32
N HIS A 171 -11.35 7.75 9.05
CA HIS A 171 -12.63 7.29 8.49
C HIS A 171 -13.10 5.96 9.13
N CYS A 172 -12.20 5.03 9.45
CA CYS A 172 -12.54 3.81 10.18
C CYS A 172 -13.06 4.15 11.59
N TRP A 173 -12.34 5.02 12.31
CA TRP A 173 -12.74 5.46 13.64
C TRP A 173 -14.11 6.16 13.64
N GLY A 174 -14.32 7.07 12.69
CA GLY A 174 -15.60 7.77 12.51
C GLY A 174 -16.74 6.80 12.19
N THR A 175 -16.50 5.83 11.31
CA THR A 175 -17.47 4.78 10.95
C THR A 175 -17.86 3.95 12.17
N LEU A 176 -16.89 3.48 12.97
CA LEU A 176 -17.19 2.70 14.17
C LEU A 176 -17.95 3.49 15.24
N ASN A 177 -17.73 4.81 15.33
CA ASN A 177 -18.50 5.65 16.25
C ASN A 177 -19.95 5.84 15.80
N LEU A 178 -20.22 5.87 14.49
CA LEU A 178 -21.60 5.91 13.98
C LEU A 178 -22.39 4.65 14.37
N LEU A 179 -21.75 3.49 14.38
CA LEU A 179 -22.35 2.26 14.91
C LEU A 179 -22.70 2.39 16.39
N ARG A 180 -21.77 2.86 17.22
CA ARG A 180 -21.99 3.06 18.67
C ARG A 180 -23.12 4.05 18.97
N ALA A 181 -23.33 5.02 18.08
CA ALA A 181 -24.43 5.98 18.18
C ALA A 181 -25.77 5.42 17.67
N GLY A 182 -25.83 4.18 17.20
CA GLY A 182 -27.03 3.57 16.61
C GLY A 182 -27.41 4.14 15.24
N ASN A 183 -26.50 4.87 14.58
CA ASN A 183 -26.75 5.46 13.26
C ASN A 183 -26.29 4.52 12.14
N TYR A 184 -27.04 3.43 11.97
CA TYR A 184 -26.69 2.34 11.05
C TYR A 184 -26.64 2.79 9.59
N LYS A 185 -27.57 3.66 9.16
CA LYS A 185 -27.58 4.20 7.80
C LYS A 185 -26.29 4.97 7.49
N ALA A 186 -25.89 5.89 8.37
CA ALA A 186 -24.64 6.62 8.19
C ALA A 186 -23.43 5.69 8.27
N PHE A 187 -23.44 4.68 9.14
CA PHE A 187 -22.41 3.64 9.20
C PHE A 187 -22.25 2.91 7.87
N CYS A 188 -23.35 2.46 7.25
CA CYS A 188 -23.33 1.84 5.92
C CYS A 188 -22.78 2.82 4.86
N GLU A 189 -23.23 4.07 4.84
CA GLU A 189 -22.79 5.09 3.88
C GLU A 189 -21.29 5.39 4.01
N THR A 190 -20.77 5.57 5.23
CA THR A 190 -19.34 5.81 5.44
C THR A 190 -18.49 4.58 5.17
N THR A 191 -19.02 3.37 5.37
CA THR A 191 -18.36 2.13 4.96
C THR A 191 -18.19 2.05 3.44
N ASN A 192 -19.18 2.52 2.67
CA ASN A 192 -19.04 2.62 1.20
C ASN A 192 -17.95 3.64 0.82
N ILE A 193 -17.88 4.79 1.51
CA ILE A 193 -16.85 5.80 1.27
C ILE A 193 -15.45 5.21 1.49
N LEU A 194 -15.24 4.47 2.58
CA LEU A 194 -13.98 3.77 2.87
C LEU A 194 -13.53 2.90 1.69
N TYR A 195 -14.45 2.15 1.10
CA TYR A 195 -14.17 1.30 -0.06
C TYR A 195 -13.89 2.10 -1.34
N VAL A 196 -14.70 3.11 -1.64
CA VAL A 196 -14.54 3.94 -2.85
C VAL A 196 -13.21 4.69 -2.83
N GLU A 197 -12.81 5.24 -1.69
CA GLU A 197 -11.51 5.91 -1.53
C GLU A 197 -10.34 4.96 -1.74
N PHE A 198 -10.44 3.72 -1.24
CA PHE A 198 -9.44 2.70 -1.45
C PHE A 198 -9.25 2.38 -2.95
N ILE A 199 -10.34 2.09 -3.68
CA ILE A 199 -10.27 1.80 -5.12
C ILE A 199 -9.74 2.99 -5.92
N LYS A 200 -10.09 4.22 -5.52
CA LYS A 200 -9.62 5.44 -6.17
C LYS A 200 -8.12 5.66 -5.97
N MET A 201 -7.61 5.37 -4.78
CA MET A 201 -6.18 5.52 -4.46
C MET A 201 -5.34 4.44 -5.13
N PHE A 202 -5.86 3.21 -5.23
CA PHE A 202 -5.17 2.06 -5.81
C PHE A 202 -5.93 1.44 -6.98
N PRO A 203 -6.01 2.14 -8.13
CA PRO A 203 -6.73 1.65 -9.30
C PRO A 203 -6.16 0.34 -9.86
N GLU A 204 -4.89 0.02 -9.60
CA GLU A 204 -4.27 -1.24 -9.98
C GLU A 204 -4.96 -2.48 -9.39
N TYR A 205 -5.59 -2.36 -8.21
CA TYR A 205 -6.33 -3.45 -7.59
C TYR A 205 -7.79 -3.51 -8.01
N SER A 206 -8.29 -2.56 -8.81
CA SER A 206 -9.70 -2.52 -9.24
C SER A 206 -10.13 -3.81 -9.96
N GLN A 207 -9.22 -4.50 -10.66
CA GLN A 207 -9.51 -5.77 -11.33
C GLN A 207 -9.81 -6.91 -10.35
N GLU A 208 -9.36 -6.80 -9.10
CA GLU A 208 -9.65 -7.76 -8.04
C GLU A 208 -11.03 -7.57 -7.42
N PHE A 209 -11.70 -6.47 -7.72
CA PHE A 209 -13.01 -6.10 -7.20
C PHE A 209 -14.00 -5.85 -8.34
N PRO A 210 -14.82 -6.83 -8.74
CA PRO A 210 -15.82 -6.61 -9.76
C PRO A 210 -16.86 -5.58 -9.29
N GLN A 211 -17.33 -4.75 -10.22
CA GLN A 211 -18.31 -3.70 -9.92
C GLN A 211 -19.62 -4.24 -9.33
N LYS A 212 -19.98 -5.47 -9.72
CA LYS A 212 -21.10 -6.22 -9.18
C LYS A 212 -20.65 -7.63 -8.84
N TYR A 213 -21.19 -8.17 -7.77
CA TYR A 213 -20.87 -9.51 -7.31
C TYR A 213 -22.05 -10.12 -6.56
N ASN A 214 -22.08 -11.45 -6.54
CA ASN A 214 -22.94 -12.24 -5.65
C ASN A 214 -22.08 -12.96 -4.59
N ILE A 215 -22.73 -13.69 -3.69
CA ILE A 215 -22.00 -14.36 -2.60
C ILE A 215 -21.05 -15.44 -3.09
N GLU A 216 -21.39 -16.17 -4.15
CA GLU A 216 -20.54 -17.23 -4.69
C GLU A 216 -19.23 -16.66 -5.25
N ILE A 217 -19.30 -15.51 -5.91
CA ILE A 217 -18.13 -14.76 -6.36
C ILE A 217 -17.31 -14.30 -5.16
N ALA A 218 -17.96 -13.78 -4.11
CA ALA A 218 -17.28 -13.29 -2.92
C ALA A 218 -16.63 -14.41 -2.07
N MET A 219 -17.23 -15.61 -2.00
CA MET A 219 -16.66 -16.77 -1.31
C MET A 219 -15.30 -17.17 -1.89
N LYS A 220 -15.17 -17.11 -3.22
CA LYS A 220 -13.91 -17.41 -3.93
C LYS A 220 -12.77 -16.44 -3.57
N TRP A 221 -13.06 -15.32 -2.92
CA TRP A 221 -12.05 -14.37 -2.45
C TRP A 221 -11.49 -14.71 -1.08
N ILE A 222 -12.23 -15.45 -0.26
CA ILE A 222 -11.81 -15.81 1.11
C ILE A 222 -11.03 -17.13 1.13
N ASP A 223 -11.32 -18.04 0.18
CA ASP A 223 -10.64 -19.34 0.08
C ASP A 223 -9.23 -19.27 -0.54
N LYS A 224 -8.69 -18.07 -0.78
CA LYS A 224 -7.36 -17.82 -1.39
C LYS A 224 -6.48 -16.94 -0.50
#